data_AF-A0A4P5W2E8-F1
#
_entry.id   AF-A0A4P5W2E8-F1
#
_cell.length_a   1.000
_cell.length_b   1.000
_cell.length_c   1.000
_cell.angle_alpha   90.00
_cell.angle_beta   90.00
_cell.angle_gamma   90.00
#
_symmetry.space_group_name_H-M   'P 1'
#
loop_
_entity.id
_entity.type
_entity.pdbx_description
1 polymer ?
#
loop_
_entity_poly.entity_id
_entity_poly.type
_entity_poly.pdbx_seq_one_letter_code
_entity_poly.pdbx_strand_id
1 'polypeptide(L)'
;MTQLGVGTILKNAFSVFFENLFTALFIALVTGGLGFYLTDALGTRAAASLHLSEGKALLVVGVLIQSALLCVWSGVVGSWAAPAQIYLWVQREKKQVASLSGAINYGLNRMGRVMGPHFSAYGLIALGNIVIVPGVIFGLQFAFVDAIATLDQQEKSPLSRSMRLTSARRGTIFQTMLVFFFGWWLWYQLGLAFLQSTMPWWGKVALGTVDHLVLILVDLAMVQIYLDLFRKPAEASAPNLPSALPAGTNENPWAASSSDSETPKS
;
A
#
# COMPACT_ATOMS: atom_id res chain seq x y z
N MET A 1 -18.34 -16.47 14.21
CA MET A 1 -17.27 -15.45 14.08
C MET A 1 -17.73 -14.37 13.11
N THR A 2 -17.94 -13.14 13.57
CA THR A 2 -18.35 -12.03 12.71
C THR A 2 -17.11 -11.41 12.06
N GLN A 3 -17.00 -11.57 10.74
CA GLN A 3 -16.03 -10.81 9.95
C GLN A 3 -16.42 -9.33 10.00
N LEU A 4 -15.45 -8.41 10.03
CA LEU A 4 -15.77 -7.00 9.86
C LEU A 4 -16.46 -6.82 8.50
N GLY A 5 -17.64 -6.21 8.52
CA GLY A 5 -18.33 -5.86 7.28
C GLY A 5 -17.51 -4.84 6.49
N VAL A 6 -17.59 -4.90 5.15
CA VAL A 6 -16.91 -3.97 4.23
C VAL A 6 -17.21 -2.52 4.59
N GLY A 7 -18.46 -2.20 4.97
CA GLY A 7 -18.83 -0.86 5.41
C GLY A 7 -18.03 -0.35 6.61
N THR A 8 -17.72 -1.20 7.60
CA THR A 8 -16.90 -0.83 8.76
C THR A 8 -15.45 -0.63 8.36
N ILE A 9 -14.91 -1.49 7.49
CA ILE A 9 -13.55 -1.38 6.95
C ILE A 9 -13.37 -0.03 6.24
N LEU A 10 -14.29 0.29 5.33
CA LEU A 10 -14.29 1.55 4.60
C LEU A 10 -14.42 2.74 5.54
N LYS A 11 -15.38 2.73 6.47
CA LYS A 11 -15.57 3.81 7.45
C LYS A 11 -14.29 4.09 8.23
N ASN A 12 -13.59 3.05 8.68
CA ASN A 12 -12.35 3.23 9.43
C ASN A 12 -11.22 3.76 8.54
N ALA A 13 -11.07 3.26 7.32
CA ALA A 13 -10.06 3.75 6.37
C ALA A 13 -10.27 5.24 6.04
N PHE A 14 -11.51 5.65 5.75
CA PHE A 14 -11.85 7.06 5.52
C PHE A 14 -11.59 7.93 6.76
N SER A 15 -11.95 7.44 7.95
CA SER A 15 -11.70 8.16 9.21
C SER A 15 -10.19 8.36 9.45
N VAL A 16 -9.34 7.33 9.26
CA VAL A 16 -7.86 7.52 9.31
C VAL A 16 -7.41 8.56 8.30
N PHE A 17 -7.88 8.45 7.06
CA PHE A 17 -7.49 9.33 5.97
C PHE A 17 -7.83 10.79 6.28
N PHE A 18 -9.06 11.08 6.70
CA PHE A 18 -9.49 12.46 6.98
C PHE A 18 -8.87 13.04 8.26
N GLU A 19 -8.65 12.22 9.30
CA GLU A 19 -7.90 12.61 10.49
C GLU A 19 -6.46 13.04 10.16
N ASN A 20 -5.90 12.51 9.07
CA ASN A 20 -4.53 12.74 8.63
C ASN A 20 -4.44 13.38 7.24
N LEU A 21 -5.46 14.15 6.84
CA LEU A 21 -5.64 14.62 5.47
C LEU A 21 -4.42 15.35 4.92
N PHE A 22 -3.80 16.23 5.72
CA PHE A 22 -2.61 16.98 5.29
C PHE A 22 -1.44 16.05 4.95
N THR A 23 -1.15 15.09 5.81
CA THR A 23 -0.07 14.11 5.60
C THR A 23 -0.39 13.18 4.42
N ALA A 24 -1.64 12.73 4.30
CA ALA A 24 -2.09 11.92 3.17
C ALA A 24 -2.01 12.67 1.83
N LEU A 25 -2.39 13.95 1.80
CA LEU A 25 -2.26 14.83 0.64
C LEU A 25 -0.80 15.01 0.22
N PHE A 26 0.11 15.23 1.18
CA PHE A 26 1.53 15.33 0.87
C PHE A 26 2.06 14.02 0.26
N ILE A 27 1.75 12.87 0.88
CA ILE A 27 2.17 11.57 0.37
C ILE A 27 1.66 11.39 -1.06
N ALA A 28 0.37 11.61 -1.31
CA ALA A 28 -0.23 11.47 -2.64
C ALA A 28 0.30 12.47 -3.67
N LEU A 29 0.63 13.70 -3.26
CA LEU A 29 1.23 14.70 -4.14
C LEU A 29 2.62 14.24 -4.59
N VAL A 30 3.42 13.73 -3.65
CA VAL A 30 4.76 13.21 -3.96
C VAL A 30 4.64 11.96 -4.82
N THR A 31 3.89 10.95 -4.40
CA THR A 31 3.89 9.65 -5.08
C THR A 31 3.09 9.67 -6.38
N GLY A 32 1.90 10.25 -6.35
CA GLY A 32 1.01 10.30 -7.48
C GLY A 32 1.25 11.53 -8.34
N GLY A 33 1.14 12.73 -7.76
CA GLY A 33 1.21 13.97 -8.53
C GLY A 33 2.54 14.16 -9.26
N LEU A 34 3.65 14.14 -8.51
CA LEU A 34 4.98 14.29 -9.07
C LEU A 34 5.38 13.07 -9.91
N GLY A 35 5.03 11.85 -9.48
CA GLY A 35 5.29 10.62 -10.23
C GLY A 35 4.61 10.60 -11.59
N PHE A 36 3.33 10.94 -11.63
CA PHE A 36 2.55 11.01 -12.86
C PHE A 36 3.12 12.05 -13.82
N TYR A 37 3.46 13.24 -13.33
CA TYR A 37 4.08 14.28 -14.14
C TYR A 37 5.47 13.87 -14.69
N LEU A 38 6.34 13.31 -13.85
CA LEU A 38 7.68 12.91 -14.26
C LEU A 38 7.65 11.77 -15.27
N THR A 39 6.80 10.76 -15.06
CA THR A 39 6.69 9.62 -15.98
C THR A 39 6.12 10.03 -17.34
N ASP A 40 5.13 10.92 -17.38
CA ASP A 40 4.58 11.50 -18.62
C ASP A 40 5.61 12.38 -19.35
N ALA A 41 6.28 13.30 -18.63
CA ALA A 41 7.25 14.21 -19.23
C ALA A 41 8.50 13.48 -19.75
N LEU A 42 9.02 12.52 -18.97
CA LEU A 42 10.18 11.71 -19.38
C LEU A 42 9.80 10.70 -20.48
N GLY A 43 8.63 10.08 -20.40
CA GLY A 43 8.13 9.15 -21.42
C GLY A 43 7.98 9.85 -22.78
N THR A 44 7.39 11.04 -22.80
CA THR A 44 7.23 11.85 -24.02
C THR A 44 8.58 12.24 -24.62
N ARG A 45 9.54 12.68 -23.78
CA ARG A 45 10.89 13.05 -24.23
C ARG A 45 11.67 11.84 -24.77
N ALA A 46 11.58 10.71 -24.09
CA ALA A 46 12.25 9.48 -24.51
C ALA A 46 11.69 8.98 -25.85
N ALA A 47 10.36 8.98 -26.03
CA ALA A 47 9.73 8.64 -27.30
C ALA A 47 10.18 9.57 -28.45
N ALA A 48 10.28 10.88 -28.19
CA ALA A 48 10.76 11.85 -29.17
C ALA A 48 12.24 11.63 -29.57
N SER A 49 13.09 11.23 -28.62
CA SER A 49 14.54 11.02 -28.87
C SER A 49 14.85 9.79 -29.72
N LEU A 50 13.93 8.83 -29.82
CA LEU A 50 14.17 7.58 -30.55
C LEU A 50 13.97 7.72 -32.06
N HIS A 51 13.67 8.92 -32.58
CA HIS A 51 13.44 9.21 -33.99
C HIS A 51 12.54 8.18 -34.68
N LEU A 52 11.60 7.58 -33.94
CA LEU A 52 10.72 6.55 -34.46
C LEU A 52 9.79 7.23 -35.46
N SER A 53 10.05 6.98 -36.75
CA SER A 53 9.20 7.39 -37.85
C SER A 53 7.78 6.91 -37.57
N GLU A 54 6.80 7.79 -37.80
CA GLU A 54 5.39 7.67 -37.45
C GLU A 54 4.81 6.23 -37.54
N GLY A 55 3.96 5.87 -36.57
CA GLY A 55 3.17 4.63 -36.64
C GLY A 55 3.03 3.89 -35.29
N LYS A 56 2.58 2.64 -35.38
CA LYS A 56 2.32 1.76 -34.22
C LYS A 56 3.56 1.49 -33.35
N ALA A 57 4.77 1.54 -33.93
CA ALA A 57 6.01 1.31 -33.19
C ALA A 57 6.32 2.41 -32.16
N LEU A 58 6.05 3.69 -32.50
CA LEU A 58 6.20 4.82 -31.58
C LEU A 58 5.26 4.66 -30.36
N LEU A 59 4.02 4.23 -30.60
CA LEU A 59 3.04 3.98 -29.54
C LEU A 59 3.50 2.84 -28.61
N VAL A 60 3.93 1.71 -29.17
CA VAL A 60 4.37 0.56 -28.37
C VAL A 60 5.60 0.91 -27.53
N VAL A 61 6.63 1.51 -28.15
CA VAL A 61 7.87 1.86 -27.43
C VAL A 61 7.63 2.95 -26.39
N GLY A 62 6.83 3.97 -26.72
CA GLY A 62 6.45 5.02 -25.77
C GLY A 62 5.73 4.48 -24.55
N VAL A 63 4.75 3.59 -24.75
CA VAL A 63 4.03 2.91 -23.66
C VAL A 63 4.99 2.06 -22.83
N LEU A 64 5.89 1.29 -23.44
CA LEU A 64 6.86 0.47 -22.71
C LEU A 64 7.81 1.31 -21.85
N ILE A 65 8.31 2.44 -22.38
CA ILE A 65 9.17 3.35 -21.62
C ILE A 65 8.39 3.96 -20.45
N GLN A 66 7.17 4.44 -20.69
CA GLN A 66 6.33 5.00 -19.65
C GLN A 66 6.01 3.96 -18.56
N SER A 67 5.68 2.72 -18.94
CA SER A 67 5.46 1.61 -18.01
C SER A 67 6.71 1.27 -17.21
N ALA A 68 7.89 1.27 -17.83
CA ALA A 68 9.16 1.04 -17.15
C ALA A 68 9.46 2.15 -16.14
N LEU A 69 9.29 3.42 -16.53
CA LEU A 69 9.47 4.57 -15.64
C LEU A 69 8.48 4.53 -14.46
N LEU A 70 7.22 4.19 -14.72
CA LEU A 70 6.21 4.02 -13.68
C LEU A 70 6.57 2.87 -12.74
N CYS A 71 7.06 1.75 -13.27
CA CYS A 71 7.51 0.62 -12.45
C CYS A 71 8.68 1.00 -11.55
N VAL A 72 9.67 1.73 -12.07
CA VAL A 72 10.79 2.24 -11.26
C VAL A 72 10.30 3.24 -10.22
N TRP A 73 9.40 4.15 -10.61
CA TRP A 73 8.84 5.15 -9.71
C TRP A 73 8.04 4.51 -8.57
N SER A 74 7.06 3.67 -8.88
CA SER A 74 6.27 2.93 -7.90
C SER A 74 7.17 2.01 -7.08
N GLY A 75 8.16 1.38 -7.69
CA GLY A 75 9.14 0.55 -7.01
C GLY A 75 9.95 1.29 -5.95
N VAL A 76 10.49 2.46 -6.28
CA VAL A 76 11.36 3.22 -5.37
C VAL A 76 10.51 4.08 -4.42
N VAL A 77 9.68 4.95 -4.97
CA VAL A 77 8.89 5.92 -4.20
C VAL A 77 7.72 5.23 -3.51
N GLY A 78 7.08 4.24 -4.13
CA GLY A 78 6.02 3.44 -3.49
C GLY A 78 6.52 2.65 -2.28
N SER A 79 7.76 2.16 -2.31
CA SER A 79 8.37 1.46 -1.16
C SER A 79 8.65 2.37 0.04
N TRP A 80 8.78 3.68 -0.18
CA TRP A 80 8.77 4.67 0.88
C TRP A 80 7.33 5.03 1.29
N ALA A 81 6.43 5.16 0.32
CA ALA A 81 5.06 5.59 0.52
C ALA A 81 4.25 4.59 1.33
N ALA A 82 4.31 3.30 1.02
CA ALA A 82 3.55 2.26 1.71
C ALA A 82 3.76 2.32 3.23
N PRO A 83 5.01 2.28 3.75
CA PRO A 83 5.22 2.44 5.19
C PRO A 83 4.80 3.82 5.72
N ALA A 84 4.98 4.90 4.96
CA ALA A 84 4.52 6.24 5.36
C ALA A 84 2.98 6.33 5.47
N GLN A 85 2.23 5.60 4.66
CA GLN A 85 0.78 5.51 4.74
C GLN A 85 0.33 4.63 5.93
N ILE A 86 1.02 3.50 6.13
CA ILE A 86 0.77 2.61 7.28
C ILE A 86 1.04 3.34 8.61
N TYR A 87 1.99 4.29 8.63
CA TYR A 87 2.21 5.15 9.78
C TYR A 87 0.96 5.92 10.21
N LEU A 88 0.10 6.34 9.27
CA LEU A 88 -1.18 7.00 9.59
C LEU A 88 -2.06 6.09 10.46
N TRP A 89 -2.11 4.80 10.11
CA TRP A 89 -2.81 3.80 10.88
C TRP A 89 -2.18 3.59 12.26
N VAL A 90 -0.85 3.45 12.31
CA VAL A 90 -0.10 3.25 13.56
C VAL A 90 -0.36 4.40 14.55
N GLN A 91 -0.48 5.63 14.07
CA GLN A 91 -0.76 6.79 14.93
C GLN A 91 -2.20 6.80 15.43
N ARG A 92 -3.17 6.42 14.60
CA ARG A 92 -4.56 6.21 15.06
C ARG A 92 -4.64 5.23 16.22
N GLU A 93 -3.92 4.11 16.14
CA GLU A 93 -3.89 3.12 17.24
C GLU A 93 -3.32 3.69 18.54
N LYS A 94 -2.42 4.68 18.42
CA LYS A 94 -1.88 5.44 19.54
C LYS A 94 -2.75 6.63 19.96
N LYS A 95 -3.91 6.82 19.32
CA LYS A 95 -4.81 7.98 19.50
C LYS A 95 -4.09 9.31 19.25
N GLN A 96 -3.16 9.33 18.30
CA GLN A 96 -2.38 10.50 17.90
C GLN A 96 -2.62 10.83 16.43
N VAL A 97 -2.47 12.11 16.08
CA VAL A 97 -2.48 12.56 14.68
C VAL A 97 -1.08 12.36 14.10
N ALA A 98 -1.00 11.82 12.89
CA ALA A 98 0.26 11.58 12.20
C ALA A 98 0.89 12.88 11.74
N SER A 99 2.08 13.18 12.25
CA SER A 99 2.90 14.29 11.76
C SER A 99 3.53 13.95 10.41
N LEU A 100 3.70 14.97 9.56
CA LEU A 100 4.33 14.81 8.26
C LEU A 100 5.79 14.33 8.39
N SER A 101 6.57 14.93 9.29
CA SER A 101 7.95 14.51 9.56
C SER A 101 8.01 13.08 10.10
N GLY A 102 7.04 12.68 10.92
CA GLY A 102 6.89 11.32 11.41
C GLY A 102 6.65 10.32 10.28
N ALA A 103 5.76 10.64 9.35
CA ALA A 103 5.47 9.80 8.19
C ALA A 103 6.67 9.65 7.26
N ILE A 104 7.37 10.76 6.97
CA ILE A 104 8.60 10.76 6.15
C ILE A 104 9.66 9.86 6.78
N ASN A 105 9.98 10.08 8.06
CA ASN A 105 11.01 9.32 8.77
C ASN A 105 10.62 7.84 8.91
N TYR A 106 9.34 7.55 9.20
CA TYR A 106 8.86 6.18 9.32
C TYR A 106 8.96 5.43 7.99
N GLY A 107 8.64 6.10 6.88
CA GLY A 107 8.79 5.56 5.54
C GLY A 107 10.25 5.28 5.17
N LEU A 108 11.13 6.26 5.36
CA LEU A 108 12.57 6.13 5.05
C LEU A 108 13.23 4.99 5.83
N ASN A 109 12.93 4.88 7.13
CA ASN A 109 13.50 3.83 7.99
C ASN A 109 13.06 2.41 7.63
N ARG A 110 12.01 2.24 6.80
CA ARG A 110 11.47 0.93 6.41
C ARG A 110 11.61 0.64 4.92
N MET A 111 11.91 1.66 4.12
CA MET A 111 12.00 1.56 2.67
C MET A 111 12.85 0.37 2.22
N GLY A 112 14.06 0.19 2.78
CA GLY A 112 14.95 -0.91 2.37
C GLY A 112 14.36 -2.30 2.54
N ARG A 113 13.53 -2.51 3.58
CA ARG A 113 12.85 -3.78 3.85
C ARG A 113 11.61 -3.98 2.97
N VAL A 114 10.87 -2.91 2.72
CA VAL A 114 9.65 -2.93 1.91
C VAL A 114 9.98 -3.07 0.42
N MET A 115 11.12 -2.52 -0.02
CA MET A 115 11.45 -2.40 -1.43
C MET A 115 11.45 -3.71 -2.21
N GLY A 116 12.13 -4.75 -1.72
CA GLY A 116 12.17 -6.04 -2.40
C GLY A 116 10.78 -6.68 -2.57
N PRO A 117 10.03 -6.89 -1.47
CA PRO A 117 8.66 -7.42 -1.52
C PRO A 117 7.70 -6.57 -2.35
N HIS A 118 7.72 -5.25 -2.19
CA HIS A 118 6.85 -4.32 -2.91
C HIS A 118 7.11 -4.37 -4.41
N PHE A 119 8.38 -4.28 -4.83
CA PHE A 119 8.78 -4.37 -6.23
C PHE A 119 8.38 -5.71 -6.86
N SER A 120 8.54 -6.81 -6.11
CA SER A 120 8.16 -8.14 -6.57
C SER A 120 6.66 -8.29 -6.74
N ALA A 121 5.88 -7.82 -5.75
CA ALA A 121 4.42 -7.84 -5.81
C ALA A 121 3.91 -6.97 -6.97
N TYR A 122 4.40 -5.73 -7.07
CA TYR A 122 4.01 -4.80 -8.12
C TYR A 122 4.41 -5.31 -9.51
N GLY A 123 5.62 -5.88 -9.66
CA GLY A 123 6.07 -6.49 -10.91
C GLY A 123 5.18 -7.66 -11.35
N LEU A 124 4.80 -8.54 -10.42
CA LEU A 124 3.88 -9.65 -10.70
C LEU A 124 2.48 -9.15 -11.06
N ILE A 125 1.97 -8.13 -10.37
CA ILE A 125 0.68 -7.50 -10.69
C ILE A 125 0.72 -6.84 -12.06
N ALA A 126 1.80 -6.11 -12.38
CA ALA A 126 1.97 -5.44 -13.67
C ALA A 126 2.05 -6.44 -14.82
N LEU A 127 2.82 -7.53 -14.67
CA LEU A 127 2.85 -8.63 -15.64
C LEU A 127 1.48 -9.31 -15.75
N GLY A 128 0.81 -9.52 -14.63
CA GLY A 128 -0.54 -10.04 -14.58
C GLY A 128 -1.52 -9.16 -15.33
N ASN A 129 -1.44 -7.83 -15.21
CA ASN A 129 -2.36 -6.88 -15.84
C ASN A 129 -2.28 -6.86 -17.38
N ILE A 130 -1.24 -7.47 -17.99
CA ILE A 130 -1.23 -7.76 -19.43
C ILE A 130 -2.44 -8.63 -19.81
N VAL A 131 -2.83 -9.54 -18.91
CA VAL A 131 -4.04 -10.36 -19.00
C VAL A 131 -4.90 -10.06 -17.76
N ILE A 132 -5.87 -9.16 -17.88
CA ILE A 132 -6.67 -8.58 -16.77
C ILE A 132 -6.94 -9.54 -15.59
N VAL A 133 -7.35 -10.78 -15.86
CA VAL A 133 -7.70 -11.77 -14.83
C VAL A 133 -6.51 -12.13 -13.92
N PRO A 134 -5.36 -12.63 -14.42
CA PRO A 134 -4.13 -12.77 -13.65
C PRO A 134 -3.73 -11.56 -12.81
N GLY A 135 -3.86 -10.35 -13.35
CA GLY A 135 -3.53 -9.11 -12.63
C GLY A 135 -4.37 -8.92 -11.36
N VAL A 136 -5.69 -9.11 -11.47
CA VAL A 136 -6.61 -9.05 -10.32
C VAL A 136 -6.27 -10.15 -9.29
N ILE A 137 -5.97 -11.37 -9.75
CA ILE A 137 -5.61 -12.47 -8.84
C ILE A 137 -4.34 -12.15 -8.05
N PHE A 138 -3.30 -11.63 -8.70
CA PHE A 138 -2.07 -11.23 -8.01
C PHE A 138 -2.30 -10.05 -7.07
N GLY A 139 -3.13 -9.07 -7.46
CA GLY A 139 -3.51 -7.96 -6.58
C GLY A 139 -4.18 -8.46 -5.29
N LEU A 140 -5.08 -9.44 -5.40
CA LEU A 140 -5.72 -10.06 -4.24
C LEU A 140 -4.73 -10.87 -3.39
N GLN A 141 -3.81 -11.60 -4.02
CA GLN A 141 -2.83 -12.45 -3.34
C GLN A 141 -1.78 -11.64 -2.57
N PHE A 142 -1.42 -10.47 -3.09
CA PHE A 142 -0.38 -9.61 -2.53
C PHE A 142 -0.90 -8.40 -1.77
N ALA A 143 -2.21 -8.30 -1.53
CA ALA A 143 -2.87 -7.18 -0.87
C ALA A 143 -2.29 -6.79 0.52
N PHE A 144 -1.64 -7.71 1.23
CA PHE A 144 -1.03 -7.43 2.55
C PHE A 144 0.50 -7.31 2.53
N VAL A 145 1.16 -7.37 1.37
CA VAL A 145 2.62 -7.42 1.30
C VAL A 145 3.26 -6.23 2.01
N ASP A 146 2.76 -5.02 1.75
CA ASP A 146 3.31 -3.80 2.33
C ASP A 146 3.03 -3.70 3.83
N ALA A 147 1.83 -4.10 4.26
CA ALA A 147 1.46 -4.18 5.68
C ALA A 147 2.37 -5.15 6.44
N ILE A 148 2.61 -6.34 5.89
CA ILE A 148 3.49 -7.36 6.48
C ILE A 148 4.94 -6.85 6.52
N ALA A 149 5.45 -6.37 5.39
CA ALA A 149 6.84 -5.90 5.29
C ALA A 149 7.12 -4.72 6.24
N THR A 150 6.11 -3.88 6.49
CA THR A 150 6.20 -2.70 7.35
C THR A 150 6.04 -3.02 8.84
N LEU A 151 5.03 -3.82 9.19
CA LEU A 151 4.61 -4.05 10.58
C LEU A 151 5.27 -5.28 11.21
N ASP A 152 5.48 -6.34 10.44
CA ASP A 152 6.11 -7.57 10.95
C ASP A 152 7.58 -7.60 10.53
N GLN A 153 8.45 -7.15 11.45
CA GLN A 153 9.90 -7.07 11.21
C GLN A 153 10.61 -8.43 11.27
N GLN A 154 9.96 -9.48 11.76
CA GLN A 154 10.58 -10.81 11.89
C GLN A 154 10.24 -11.72 10.71
N GLU A 155 9.16 -11.42 9.99
CA GLU A 155 8.77 -12.18 8.79
C GLU A 155 9.86 -12.15 7.71
N LYS A 156 10.28 -13.34 7.25
CA LYS A 156 11.32 -13.48 6.22
C LYS A 156 10.76 -13.40 4.80
N SER A 157 9.50 -13.81 4.60
CA SER A 157 8.86 -13.81 3.27
C SER A 157 7.48 -13.12 3.32
N PRO A 158 7.44 -11.78 3.20
CA PRO A 158 6.17 -11.04 3.18
C PRO A 158 5.22 -11.50 2.06
N LEU A 159 5.75 -11.86 0.89
CA LEU A 159 4.97 -12.38 -0.25
C LEU A 159 4.23 -13.68 0.10
N SER A 160 4.96 -14.70 0.57
CA SER A 160 4.38 -16.00 0.93
C SER A 160 3.34 -15.87 2.04
N ARG A 161 3.62 -15.04 3.05
CA ARG A 161 2.67 -14.77 4.13
C ARG A 161 1.43 -14.03 3.63
N SER A 162 1.58 -13.06 2.73
CA SER A 162 0.45 -12.35 2.13
C SER A 162 -0.49 -13.33 1.41
N MET A 163 0.05 -14.20 0.56
CA MET A 163 -0.74 -15.22 -0.17
C MET A 163 -1.52 -16.14 0.79
N ARG A 164 -0.90 -16.53 1.91
CA ARG A 164 -1.55 -17.36 2.93
C ARG A 164 -2.69 -16.61 3.63
N LEU A 165 -2.44 -15.37 4.07
CA LEU A 165 -3.44 -14.57 4.81
C LEU A 165 -4.61 -14.13 3.95
N THR A 166 -4.37 -13.83 2.67
CA THR A 166 -5.41 -13.40 1.74
C THR A 166 -6.39 -14.53 1.42
N SER A 167 -5.93 -15.79 1.44
CA SER A 167 -6.78 -16.97 1.17
C SER A 167 -8.05 -17.04 2.04
N ALA A 168 -7.95 -16.68 3.32
CA ALA A 168 -9.07 -16.72 4.27
C ALA A 168 -10.04 -15.52 4.15
N ARG A 169 -9.66 -14.47 3.42
CA ARG A 169 -10.40 -13.19 3.34
C ARG A 169 -10.67 -12.74 1.90
N ARG A 170 -10.47 -13.62 0.90
CA ARG A 170 -10.59 -13.27 -0.53
C ARG A 170 -11.88 -12.52 -0.86
N GLY A 171 -13.02 -12.95 -0.31
CA GLY A 171 -14.30 -12.29 -0.54
C GLY A 171 -14.33 -10.85 -0.02
N THR A 172 -13.91 -10.63 1.23
CA THR A 172 -13.85 -9.28 1.83
C THR A 172 -12.85 -8.38 1.12
N ILE A 173 -11.66 -8.90 0.78
CA ILE A 173 -10.63 -8.15 0.04
C ILE A 173 -11.17 -7.78 -1.33
N PHE A 174 -11.74 -8.73 -2.07
CA PHE A 174 -12.32 -8.51 -3.39
C PHE A 174 -13.45 -7.47 -3.36
N GLN A 175 -14.39 -7.58 -2.42
CA GLN A 175 -15.47 -6.59 -2.28
C GLN A 175 -14.94 -5.20 -1.93
N THR A 176 -13.95 -5.11 -1.03
CA THR A 176 -13.32 -3.83 -0.67
C THR A 176 -12.61 -3.22 -1.88
N MET A 177 -11.81 -4.03 -2.60
CA MET A 177 -11.16 -3.61 -3.84
C MET A 177 -12.18 -3.22 -4.91
N LEU A 178 -13.29 -3.93 -5.05
CA LEU A 178 -14.31 -3.63 -6.06
C LEU A 178 -14.93 -2.25 -5.85
N VAL A 179 -15.20 -1.84 -4.60
CA VAL A 179 -15.73 -0.50 -4.30
C VAL A 179 -14.77 0.59 -4.76
N PHE A 180 -13.49 0.45 -4.44
CA PHE A 180 -12.47 1.41 -4.87
C PHE A 180 -12.19 1.34 -6.37
N PHE A 181 -12.08 0.13 -6.91
CA PHE A 181 -11.77 -0.12 -8.32
C PHE A 181 -12.88 0.38 -9.23
N PHE A 182 -14.15 0.20 -8.88
CA PHE A 182 -15.26 0.69 -9.71
C PHE A 182 -15.27 2.23 -9.77
N GLY A 183 -15.11 2.90 -8.63
CA GLY A 183 -15.01 4.36 -8.58
C GLY A 183 -13.78 4.88 -9.32
N TRP A 184 -12.64 4.24 -9.10
CA TRP A 184 -11.37 4.56 -9.76
C TRP A 184 -11.40 4.32 -11.27
N TRP A 185 -11.92 3.17 -11.71
CA TRP A 185 -12.06 2.81 -13.12
C TRP A 185 -13.02 3.77 -13.85
N LEU A 186 -14.15 4.13 -13.22
CA LEU A 186 -15.08 5.10 -13.78
C LEU A 186 -14.41 6.48 -13.95
N TRP A 187 -13.65 6.91 -12.93
CA TRP A 187 -12.83 8.13 -13.01
C TRP A 187 -11.81 8.07 -14.15
N TYR A 188 -11.13 6.93 -14.31
CA TYR A 188 -10.11 6.75 -15.35
C TYR A 188 -10.72 6.75 -16.75
N GLN A 189 -11.80 6.01 -16.98
CA GLN A 189 -12.45 5.91 -18.30
C GLN A 189 -13.12 7.22 -18.74
N LEU A 190 -13.75 7.94 -17.81
CA LEU A 190 -14.43 9.20 -18.13
C LEU A 190 -13.47 10.40 -18.17
N GLY A 191 -12.41 10.38 -17.35
CA GLY A 191 -11.50 11.49 -17.18
C GLY A 191 -10.26 11.43 -18.05
N LEU A 192 -9.54 10.30 -18.11
CA LEU A 192 -8.17 10.31 -18.62
C LEU A 192 -8.05 10.39 -20.14
N ALA A 193 -8.87 9.63 -20.87
CA ALA A 193 -8.74 9.55 -22.33
C ALA A 193 -8.96 10.91 -23.01
N PHE A 194 -9.76 11.78 -22.40
CA PHE A 194 -10.08 13.11 -22.92
C PHE A 194 -9.22 14.23 -22.29
N LEU A 195 -8.89 14.14 -21.00
CA LEU A 195 -8.24 15.24 -20.28
C LEU A 195 -6.71 15.20 -20.36
N GLN A 196 -6.08 14.04 -20.51
CA GLN A 196 -4.62 13.95 -20.43
C GLN A 196 -3.87 14.65 -21.56
N SER A 197 -4.43 14.65 -22.78
CA SER A 197 -3.81 15.27 -23.95
C SER A 197 -3.95 16.79 -23.96
N THR A 198 -4.89 17.35 -23.18
CA THR A 198 -5.23 18.78 -23.18
C THR A 198 -4.87 19.47 -21.87
N MET A 199 -4.64 18.73 -20.79
CA MET A 199 -4.32 19.30 -19.49
C MET A 199 -2.91 19.90 -19.43
N PRO A 200 -2.75 21.13 -18.91
CA PRO A 200 -1.44 21.65 -18.53
C PRO A 200 -0.82 20.81 -17.42
N TRP A 201 0.49 21.00 -17.18
CA TRP A 201 1.26 20.19 -16.23
C TRP A 201 0.63 20.11 -14.83
N TRP A 202 0.06 21.19 -14.31
CA TRP A 202 -0.58 21.22 -12.99
C TRP A 202 -1.85 20.36 -12.93
N GLY A 203 -2.57 20.23 -14.05
CA GLY A 203 -3.74 19.36 -14.16
C GLY A 203 -3.34 17.89 -14.08
N LYS A 204 -2.23 17.51 -14.73
CA LYS A 204 -1.65 16.17 -14.64
C LYS A 204 -1.19 15.84 -13.20
N VAL A 205 -0.56 16.79 -12.51
CA VAL A 205 -0.17 16.64 -11.10
C VAL A 205 -1.41 16.47 -10.21
N ALA A 206 -2.44 17.28 -10.38
CA ALA A 206 -3.68 17.16 -9.60
C ALA A 206 -4.35 15.79 -9.84
N LEU A 207 -4.40 15.34 -11.09
CA LEU A 207 -4.96 14.04 -11.46
C LEU A 207 -4.19 12.88 -10.82
N GLY A 208 -2.86 12.89 -10.91
CA GLY A 208 -2.00 11.89 -10.25
C GLY A 208 -2.14 11.91 -8.73
N THR A 209 -2.33 13.09 -8.15
CA THR A 209 -2.57 13.23 -6.70
C THR A 209 -3.89 12.57 -6.31
N VAL A 210 -4.99 12.87 -7.01
CA VAL A 210 -6.31 12.27 -6.75
C VAL A 210 -6.27 10.75 -6.89
N ASP A 211 -5.62 10.26 -7.95
CA ASP A 211 -5.39 8.84 -8.19
C ASP A 211 -4.74 8.16 -6.97
N HIS A 212 -3.66 8.73 -6.46
CA HIS A 212 -2.98 8.16 -5.29
C HIS A 212 -3.72 8.34 -3.97
N LEU A 213 -4.58 9.33 -3.80
CA LEU A 213 -5.44 9.42 -2.61
C LEU A 213 -6.38 8.21 -2.53
N VAL A 214 -6.88 7.73 -3.67
CA VAL A 214 -7.70 6.51 -3.72
C VAL A 214 -6.86 5.29 -3.35
N LEU A 215 -5.62 5.19 -3.84
CA LEU A 215 -4.70 4.09 -3.48
C LEU A 215 -4.40 4.07 -1.98
N ILE A 216 -4.13 5.23 -1.37
CA ILE A 216 -3.96 5.35 0.09
C ILE A 216 -5.17 4.80 0.84
N LEU A 217 -6.39 5.08 0.37
CA LEU A 217 -7.61 4.57 1.01
C LEU A 217 -7.70 3.04 0.91
N VAL A 218 -7.30 2.43 -0.21
CA VAL A 218 -7.29 0.96 -0.31
C VAL A 218 -6.20 0.37 0.56
N ASP A 219 -5.02 0.97 0.63
CA ASP A 219 -3.91 0.51 1.49
C ASP A 219 -4.32 0.57 2.97
N LEU A 220 -4.95 1.66 3.41
CA LEU A 220 -5.50 1.76 4.77
C LEU A 220 -6.59 0.71 5.04
N ALA A 221 -7.45 0.43 4.05
CA ALA A 221 -8.44 -0.64 4.17
C ALA A 221 -7.80 -2.02 4.28
N MET A 222 -6.73 -2.29 3.51
CA MET A 222 -5.97 -3.54 3.59
C MET A 222 -5.24 -3.68 4.92
N VAL A 223 -4.69 -2.59 5.48
CA VAL A 223 -4.10 -2.57 6.82
C VAL A 223 -5.15 -2.92 7.88
N GLN A 224 -6.37 -2.40 7.79
CA GLN A 224 -7.44 -2.76 8.72
C GLN A 224 -7.79 -4.26 8.65
N ILE A 225 -7.93 -4.80 7.44
CA ILE A 225 -8.22 -6.25 7.26
C ILE A 225 -7.05 -7.08 7.80
N TYR A 226 -5.81 -6.66 7.54
CA TYR A 226 -4.61 -7.28 8.07
C TYR A 226 -4.64 -7.30 9.60
N LEU A 227 -4.85 -6.16 10.25
CA LEU A 227 -4.87 -6.07 11.73
C LEU A 227 -6.01 -6.87 12.36
N ASP A 228 -7.19 -6.96 11.73
CA ASP A 228 -8.30 -7.82 12.18
C ASP A 228 -7.91 -9.30 12.21
N LEU A 229 -7.00 -9.74 11.32
CA LEU A 229 -6.48 -11.11 11.33
C LEU A 229 -5.53 -11.36 12.52
N PHE A 230 -4.84 -10.35 13.04
CA PHE A 230 -3.87 -10.49 14.14
C PHE A 230 -4.46 -10.26 15.54
N ARG A 231 -5.51 -9.44 15.67
CA ARG A 231 -6.16 -9.22 16.98
C ARG A 231 -6.92 -10.44 17.48
N LYS A 232 -7.56 -11.17 16.56
CA LYS A 232 -8.46 -12.29 16.90
C LYS A 232 -7.77 -13.50 17.53
N PRO A 233 -6.58 -13.94 17.09
CA PRO A 233 -5.85 -15.00 17.77
C PRO A 233 -5.50 -14.65 19.22
N ALA A 234 -5.02 -13.43 19.48
CA ALA A 234 -4.62 -12.99 20.82
C ALA A 234 -5.78 -12.97 21.83
N GLU A 235 -6.99 -12.61 21.36
CA GLU A 235 -8.22 -12.66 22.18
C GLU A 235 -8.73 -14.10 22.39
N ALA A 236 -8.58 -14.97 21.38
CA ALA A 236 -9.04 -16.36 21.46
C ALA A 236 -8.11 -17.27 22.27
N SER A 237 -6.82 -16.95 22.34
CA SER A 237 -5.84 -17.65 23.17
C SER A 237 -5.63 -17.03 24.55
N ALA A 238 -6.41 -16.00 24.93
CA ALA A 238 -6.48 -15.54 26.32
C ALA A 238 -7.44 -16.47 27.09
N PRO A 239 -6.93 -17.42 27.89
CA PRO A 239 -7.79 -18.33 28.63
C PRO A 239 -8.32 -17.56 29.84
N ASN A 240 -9.57 -17.08 29.80
CA ASN A 240 -10.32 -16.51 30.93
C ASN A 240 -9.42 -15.97 32.05
N LEU A 241 -8.62 -14.94 31.75
CA LEU A 241 -7.87 -14.27 32.80
C LEU A 241 -8.91 -13.57 33.68
N PRO A 242 -8.95 -13.84 35.00
CA PRO A 242 -9.91 -13.23 35.89
C PRO A 242 -9.86 -11.71 35.75
N SER A 243 -11.04 -11.09 35.73
CA SER A 243 -11.32 -9.70 35.32
C SER A 243 -10.78 -8.60 36.25
N ALA A 244 -9.61 -8.81 36.87
CA ALA A 244 -8.92 -7.78 37.64
C ALA A 244 -7.41 -8.06 37.63
N LEU A 245 -6.69 -7.43 36.71
CA LEU A 245 -5.28 -7.11 36.95
C LEU A 245 -5.23 -5.75 37.65
N PRO A 246 -4.56 -5.64 38.82
CA PRO A 246 -4.47 -4.39 39.57
C PRO A 246 -3.80 -3.33 38.69
N ALA A 247 -4.33 -2.10 38.77
CA ALA A 247 -3.81 -0.96 38.04
C ALA A 247 -2.35 -0.70 38.40
N GLY A 248 -1.43 -1.04 37.48
CA GLY A 248 -0.07 -0.52 37.49
C GLY A 248 1.01 -1.57 37.36
N THR A 249 1.31 -1.97 36.12
CA THR A 249 2.70 -2.13 35.67
C THR A 249 2.77 -1.85 34.18
N ASN A 250 3.71 -0.99 33.82
CA ASN A 250 3.90 -0.42 32.49
C ASN A 250 4.87 -1.30 31.69
N GLU A 251 4.59 -2.60 31.59
CA GLU A 251 5.49 -3.55 30.93
C GLU A 251 5.06 -3.80 29.49
N ASN A 252 6.00 -3.55 28.58
CA ASN A 252 5.87 -3.75 27.15
C ASN A 252 5.65 -5.26 26.85
N PRO A 253 4.50 -5.67 26.28
CA PRO A 253 4.19 -7.09 26.03
C PRO A 253 5.08 -7.74 24.96
N TRP A 254 6.00 -6.99 24.35
CA TRP A 254 6.93 -7.47 23.32
C TRP A 254 8.35 -7.76 23.84
N ALA A 255 8.61 -7.65 25.15
CA ALA A 255 9.96 -7.70 25.72
C ALA A 255 10.44 -9.07 26.26
N ALA A 256 9.67 -10.15 26.13
CA ALA A 256 10.05 -11.43 26.75
C ALA A 256 10.24 -12.57 25.73
N SER A 257 11.51 -12.87 25.39
CA SER A 257 12.10 -14.21 25.45
C SER A 257 13.48 -14.23 24.77
N SER A 258 14.51 -13.75 25.47
CA SER A 258 15.90 -14.07 25.12
C SER A 258 16.76 -14.13 26.38
N SER A 259 16.49 -15.10 27.22
CA SER A 259 17.47 -15.62 28.17
C SER A 259 17.18 -17.10 28.36
N ASP A 260 18.23 -17.90 28.15
CA ASP A 260 18.51 -19.19 28.82
C ASP A 260 18.84 -20.31 27.84
N SER A 261 20.13 -20.38 27.51
CA SER A 261 20.81 -21.67 27.32
C SER A 261 22.26 -21.53 27.76
N GLU A 262 22.47 -21.49 29.08
CA GLU A 262 23.77 -21.87 29.65
C GLU A 262 23.94 -23.39 29.49
N THR A 263 24.95 -23.81 28.72
CA THR A 263 25.42 -25.19 28.67
C THR A 263 26.36 -25.44 29.86
N PRO A 264 26.18 -26.52 30.64
CA PRO A 264 27.17 -26.91 31.63
C PRO A 264 28.33 -27.62 30.95
N LYS A 265 29.55 -27.26 31.35
CA LYS A 265 30.79 -27.95 30.99
C LYS A 265 30.85 -29.31 31.68
N SER A 266 31.26 -30.34 30.94
CA SER A 266 31.88 -31.56 31.45
C SER A 266 33.19 -31.79 30.71
#